data_AF-A0A194V8S0-F1
#
_entry.id   AF-A0A194V8S0-F1
#
_cell.length_a   1.000
_cell.length_b   1.000
_cell.length_c   1.000
_cell.angle_alpha   90.00
_cell.angle_beta   90.00
_cell.angle_gamma   90.00
#
_symmetry.space_group_name_H-M   'P 1'
#
loop_
_entity.id
_entity.type
_entity.pdbx_description
1 polymer ?
#
loop_
_entity_poly.entity_id
_entity_poly.type
_entity_poly.pdbx_seq_one_letter_code
_entity_poly.pdbx_strand_id
1 'polypeptide(L)'
;MAGLVEQLTASGGAESAGFLNDMIEQLWPNINVIGCRMVKEIVEPMFASMLPGPLASLKFVKLDLGNIPIRVSAVDVHKVENGGMKLDMDVIWEGDSDIDLDGKMVPKLGIQHIHLKGRLSILLAPVLNVIPLIGAAQVAFINPPELKLDFTNAANFADWAVVDKAVRKVILDIVASMAVLPNRFLVKLDGNNDYFKTYLPFVGVLRLTVERAIGISGPKKSGASRLLAKIVKDVPDCYCKVSVGAEAEWRTSTKSNDHDPEWNETHDFLVADYDQRILLNLQDDDLGDDDDMGVAMTTVKDILLRGGSQELSLTHKGEPLDTKLVLKARFYNFVDDADVITTTQSENKDQIVGLATVLIASALGLQGDRDALNPSIKVTWGAKEFRTAAKSYSPGTDIFNPSFDQAFRIPVTADLLADPGNFRISMLNKAEETGFVEIPFQQILQAPGLVREESFDVGSGVSVRASISLRGLQATE
;
A
#
# COMPACT_ATOMS: atom_id res chain seq x y z
N MET A 1 -21.16 3.41 -18.74
CA MET A 1 -21.65 3.94 -17.46
C MET A 1 -22.52 2.97 -16.64
N ALA A 2 -23.58 2.35 -17.19
CA ALA A 2 -24.51 1.54 -16.39
C ALA A 2 -23.87 0.33 -15.68
N GLY A 3 -22.98 -0.41 -16.34
CA GLY A 3 -22.26 -1.56 -15.75
C GLY A 3 -21.26 -1.17 -14.65
N LEU A 4 -20.53 -0.06 -14.82
CA LEU A 4 -19.63 0.46 -13.78
C LEU A 4 -20.41 0.89 -12.53
N VAL A 5 -21.53 1.60 -12.70
CA VAL A 5 -22.36 2.04 -11.56
C VAL A 5 -22.90 0.84 -10.79
N GLU A 6 -23.36 -0.21 -11.48
CA GLU A 6 -23.80 -1.45 -10.85
C GLU A 6 -22.67 -2.09 -10.04
N GLN A 7 -21.48 -2.23 -10.62
CA GLN A 7 -20.30 -2.77 -9.94
C GLN A 7 -19.91 -1.94 -8.70
N LEU A 8 -19.91 -0.61 -8.82
CA LEU A 8 -19.57 0.30 -7.72
C LEU A 8 -20.62 0.30 -6.60
N THR A 9 -21.86 -0.12 -6.88
CA THR A 9 -22.98 -0.12 -5.93
C THR A 9 -23.41 -1.52 -5.49
N ALA A 10 -22.72 -2.58 -5.91
CA ALA A 10 -23.06 -4.00 -5.69
C ALA A 10 -22.95 -4.50 -4.23
N SER A 11 -22.98 -3.62 -3.24
CA SER A 11 -22.99 -4.01 -1.82
C SER A 11 -24.33 -4.64 -1.43
N GLY A 12 -24.28 -5.75 -0.69
CA GLY A 12 -25.47 -6.39 -0.09
C GLY A 12 -25.99 -5.65 1.15
N GLY A 13 -25.31 -4.59 1.57
CA GLY A 13 -25.52 -3.89 2.83
C GLY A 13 -24.61 -4.42 3.94
N ALA A 14 -24.27 -3.53 4.87
CA ALA A 14 -23.39 -3.86 5.99
C ALA A 14 -24.19 -4.42 7.19
N GLU A 15 -23.67 -5.48 7.80
CA GLU A 15 -24.26 -6.14 8.97
C GLU A 15 -23.47 -5.87 10.26
N SER A 16 -24.14 -6.03 11.40
CA SER A 16 -23.48 -5.98 12.71
C SER A 16 -22.65 -7.25 12.97
N ALA A 17 -21.53 -7.12 13.67
CA ALA A 17 -20.56 -8.20 13.87
C ALA A 17 -20.46 -8.66 15.32
N GLY A 18 -21.58 -8.73 16.04
CA GLY A 18 -21.60 -9.05 17.48
C GLY A 18 -20.85 -10.35 17.83
N PHE A 19 -21.13 -11.44 17.11
CA PHE A 19 -20.47 -12.72 17.38
C PHE A 19 -18.95 -12.70 17.12
N LEU A 20 -18.48 -11.94 16.13
CA LEU A 20 -17.04 -11.77 15.87
C LEU A 20 -16.38 -11.03 17.02
N ASN A 21 -17.05 -10.01 17.56
CA ASN A 21 -16.56 -9.28 18.73
C ASN A 21 -16.43 -10.19 19.96
N ASP A 22 -17.39 -11.10 20.18
CA ASP A 22 -17.32 -12.08 21.28
C ASP A 22 -16.13 -13.05 21.10
N MET A 23 -15.90 -13.51 19.85
CA MET A 23 -14.75 -14.36 19.53
C MET A 23 -13.42 -13.62 19.71
N ILE A 24 -13.31 -12.37 19.26
CA ILE A 24 -12.11 -11.55 19.41
C ILE A 24 -11.83 -11.34 20.90
N GLU A 25 -12.84 -11.05 21.71
CA GLU A 25 -12.69 -10.86 23.15
C GLU A 25 -12.16 -12.12 23.84
N GLN A 26 -12.65 -13.30 23.47
CA GLN A 26 -12.14 -14.57 23.97
C GLN A 26 -10.70 -14.85 23.52
N LEU A 27 -10.34 -14.48 22.29
CA LEU A 27 -9.02 -14.70 21.73
C LEU A 27 -8.00 -13.64 22.16
N TRP A 28 -8.44 -12.49 22.66
CA TRP A 28 -7.61 -11.31 22.90
C TRP A 28 -6.36 -11.57 23.75
N PRO A 29 -6.40 -12.35 24.85
CA PRO A 29 -5.19 -12.64 25.61
C PRO A 29 -4.11 -13.34 24.76
N ASN A 30 -4.51 -14.20 23.83
CA ASN A 30 -3.59 -14.88 22.92
C ASN A 30 -3.12 -13.94 21.80
N ILE A 31 -4.03 -13.10 21.29
CA ILE A 31 -3.72 -12.05 20.30
C ILE A 31 -2.70 -11.06 20.87
N ASN A 32 -2.82 -10.68 22.14
CA ASN A 32 -1.89 -9.77 22.80
C ASN A 32 -0.48 -10.40 22.86
N VAL A 33 -0.36 -11.67 23.31
CA VAL A 33 0.94 -12.37 23.35
C VAL A 33 1.60 -12.45 21.97
N ILE A 34 0.86 -12.91 20.95
CA ILE A 34 1.42 -13.05 19.60
C ILE A 34 1.68 -11.68 18.95
N GLY A 35 0.77 -10.73 19.16
CA GLY A 35 0.82 -9.38 18.62
C GLY A 35 2.01 -8.61 19.17
N CYS A 36 2.27 -8.66 20.48
CA CYS A 36 3.47 -8.07 21.08
C CYS A 36 4.75 -8.65 20.47
N ARG A 37 4.82 -9.96 20.29
CA ARG A 37 5.98 -10.59 19.64
C ARG A 37 6.18 -10.06 18.21
N MET A 38 5.11 -10.04 17.41
CA MET A 38 5.15 -9.54 16.04
C MET A 38 5.56 -8.06 15.98
N VAL A 39 4.95 -7.20 16.80
CA VAL A 39 5.28 -5.78 16.88
C VAL A 39 6.76 -5.60 17.22
N LYS A 40 7.28 -6.34 18.20
CA LYS A 40 8.70 -6.24 18.56
C LYS A 40 9.62 -6.68 17.42
N GLU A 41 9.34 -7.82 16.80
CA GLU A 41 10.18 -8.39 15.73
C GLU A 41 10.17 -7.57 14.44
N ILE A 42 9.05 -6.89 14.15
CA ILE A 42 8.86 -6.10 12.92
C ILE A 42 9.24 -4.64 13.14
N VAL A 43 8.75 -4.00 14.21
CA VAL A 43 8.85 -2.55 14.40
C VAL A 43 10.21 -2.13 14.95
N GLU A 44 10.78 -2.90 15.89
CA GLU A 44 12.06 -2.53 16.51
C GLU A 44 13.22 -2.40 15.50
N PRO A 45 13.40 -3.33 14.53
CA PRO A 45 14.41 -3.15 13.49
C PRO A 45 14.15 -1.94 12.58
N MET A 46 12.87 -1.58 12.39
CA MET A 46 12.46 -0.48 11.52
C MET A 46 12.66 0.88 12.18
N PHE A 47 12.62 0.98 13.51
CA PHE A 47 13.05 2.19 14.21
C PHE A 47 14.50 2.55 13.89
N ALA A 48 15.41 1.58 13.86
CA ALA A 48 16.82 1.82 13.56
C ALA A 48 17.07 2.32 12.14
N SER A 49 16.20 1.98 11.18
CA SER A 49 16.35 2.37 9.77
C SER A 49 15.56 3.62 9.40
N MET A 50 14.43 3.89 10.07
CA MET A 50 13.48 4.93 9.65
C MET A 50 13.40 6.13 10.59
N LEU A 51 13.73 5.98 11.89
CA LEU A 51 13.69 7.12 12.81
C LEU A 51 14.96 7.97 12.72
N PRO A 52 14.86 9.30 12.80
CA PRO A 52 16.01 10.18 12.70
C PRO A 52 16.80 10.28 14.01
N GLY A 53 18.11 10.51 13.89
CA GLY A 53 18.96 10.90 15.01
C GLY A 53 18.92 9.92 16.20
N PRO A 54 18.85 10.41 17.45
CA PRO A 54 18.80 9.55 18.63
C PRO A 54 17.60 8.60 18.69
N LEU A 55 16.48 8.93 18.03
CA LEU A 55 15.26 8.10 18.01
C LEU A 55 15.48 6.75 17.31
N ALA A 56 16.48 6.63 16.44
CA ALA A 56 16.87 5.36 15.81
C ALA A 56 17.27 4.27 16.82
N SER A 57 17.58 4.66 18.07
CA SER A 57 17.98 3.72 19.12
C SER A 57 16.83 3.21 20.00
N LEU A 58 15.59 3.61 19.70
CA LEU A 58 14.40 3.19 20.43
C LEU A 58 14.19 1.67 20.33
N LYS A 59 13.86 1.06 21.48
CA LYS A 59 13.54 -0.36 21.62
C LYS A 59 12.43 -0.58 22.62
N PHE A 60 11.70 -1.69 22.48
CA PHE A 60 10.65 -2.06 23.43
C PHE A 60 11.25 -2.67 24.70
N VAL A 61 11.05 -1.98 25.83
CA VAL A 61 11.39 -2.48 27.17
C VAL A 61 10.21 -3.23 27.79
N LYS A 62 9.01 -2.72 27.51
CA LYS A 62 7.73 -3.31 27.87
C LYS A 62 6.79 -3.16 26.69
N LEU A 63 5.99 -4.18 26.45
CA LEU A 63 5.06 -4.20 25.33
C LEU A 63 3.86 -5.07 25.73
N ASP A 64 2.76 -4.39 26.04
CA ASP A 64 1.46 -4.98 26.32
C ASP A 64 0.41 -4.14 25.60
N LEU A 65 -0.41 -4.78 24.75
CA LEU A 65 -1.47 -4.11 23.99
C LEU A 65 -2.70 -3.80 24.85
N GLY A 66 -2.73 -4.25 26.10
CA GLY A 66 -3.83 -4.02 27.02
C GLY A 66 -4.91 -5.08 26.99
N ASN A 67 -5.96 -4.87 27.77
CA ASN A 67 -7.08 -5.81 27.92
C ASN A 67 -8.32 -5.43 27.10
N ILE A 68 -8.32 -4.26 26.46
CA ILE A 68 -9.45 -3.82 25.63
C ILE A 68 -9.22 -4.32 24.19
N PRO A 69 -10.06 -5.25 23.70
CA PRO A 69 -9.90 -5.81 22.37
C PRO A 69 -10.31 -4.83 21.27
N ILE A 70 -9.78 -5.09 20.08
CA ILE A 70 -10.28 -4.52 18.83
C ILE A 70 -11.76 -4.90 18.66
N ARG A 71 -12.57 -3.96 18.16
CA ARG A 71 -13.96 -4.18 17.79
C ARG A 71 -14.15 -4.05 16.28
N VAL A 72 -15.01 -4.88 15.74
CA VAL A 72 -15.42 -4.89 14.33
C VAL A 72 -16.90 -4.57 14.18
N SER A 73 -17.25 -3.90 13.08
CA SER A 73 -18.64 -3.56 12.72
C SER A 73 -18.80 -3.37 11.22
N ALA A 74 -20.04 -3.14 10.76
CA ALA A 74 -20.36 -2.85 9.37
C ALA A 74 -19.72 -3.85 8.38
N VAL A 75 -19.89 -5.15 8.65
CA VAL A 75 -19.33 -6.23 7.82
C VAL A 75 -20.12 -6.31 6.52
N ASP A 76 -19.42 -6.22 5.41
CA ASP A 76 -19.94 -6.43 4.06
C ASP A 76 -19.19 -7.58 3.40
N VAL A 77 -19.89 -8.43 2.67
CA VAL A 77 -19.33 -9.64 2.07
C VAL A 77 -19.57 -9.64 0.57
N HIS A 78 -18.47 -9.69 -0.17
CA HIS A 78 -18.46 -9.67 -1.62
C HIS A 78 -17.87 -10.97 -2.17
N LYS A 79 -18.45 -11.47 -3.26
CA LYS A 79 -17.78 -12.47 -4.10
C LYS A 79 -16.71 -11.77 -4.93
N VAL A 80 -15.56 -12.41 -5.09
CA VAL A 80 -14.49 -11.91 -5.96
C VAL A 80 -14.32 -12.82 -7.18
N GLU A 81 -13.73 -12.29 -8.25
CA GLU A 81 -13.63 -12.94 -9.56
C GLU A 81 -12.96 -14.31 -9.52
N ASN A 82 -11.97 -14.51 -8.64
CA ASN A 82 -11.28 -15.79 -8.47
C ASN A 82 -12.09 -16.86 -7.69
N GLY A 83 -13.38 -16.60 -7.44
CA GLY A 83 -14.29 -17.49 -6.70
C GLY A 83 -14.14 -17.43 -5.18
N GLY A 84 -13.23 -16.59 -4.67
CA GLY A 84 -13.06 -16.31 -3.25
C GLY A 84 -14.16 -15.42 -2.67
N MET A 85 -13.97 -15.06 -1.40
CA MET A 85 -14.85 -14.13 -0.68
C MET A 85 -14.02 -13.02 -0.05
N LYS A 86 -14.49 -11.78 -0.17
CA LYS A 86 -13.91 -10.60 0.47
C LYS A 86 -14.87 -10.11 1.54
N LEU A 87 -14.35 -9.95 2.76
CA LEU A 87 -15.08 -9.43 3.90
C LEU A 87 -14.48 -8.08 4.26
N ASP A 88 -15.26 -7.01 4.10
CA ASP A 88 -14.85 -5.67 4.46
C ASP A 88 -15.57 -5.23 5.72
N MET A 89 -14.85 -4.67 6.69
CA MET A 89 -15.41 -4.32 8.00
C MET A 89 -14.71 -3.12 8.59
N ASP A 90 -15.47 -2.34 9.36
CA ASP A 90 -14.90 -1.25 10.15
C ASP A 90 -14.24 -1.82 11.39
N VAL A 91 -13.00 -1.39 11.62
CA VAL A 91 -12.19 -1.73 12.78
C VAL A 91 -12.04 -0.49 13.64
N ILE A 92 -12.32 -0.62 14.93
CA ILE A 92 -12.04 0.39 15.96
C ILE A 92 -11.29 -0.29 17.10
N TRP A 93 -10.23 0.35 17.57
CA TRP A 93 -9.50 -0.06 18.75
C TRP A 93 -9.25 1.15 19.64
N GLU A 94 -9.77 1.07 20.86
CA GLU A 94 -9.60 2.07 21.91
C GLU A 94 -8.88 1.36 23.07
N GLY A 95 -7.60 1.04 22.85
CA GLY A 95 -6.82 0.15 23.70
C GLY A 95 -6.13 0.87 24.85
N ASP A 96 -6.23 0.31 26.06
CA ASP A 96 -5.44 0.73 27.24
C ASP A 96 -4.12 -0.03 27.28
N SER A 97 -3.12 0.46 26.56
CA SER A 97 -1.83 -0.19 26.40
C SER A 97 -0.84 0.12 27.53
N ASP A 98 0.17 -0.73 27.69
CA ASP A 98 1.27 -0.52 28.63
C ASP A 98 2.59 -0.83 27.93
N ILE A 99 3.00 0.12 27.09
CA ILE A 99 4.17 0.00 26.23
C ILE A 99 5.21 1.00 26.68
N ASP A 100 6.43 0.54 26.91
CA ASP A 100 7.58 1.38 27.22
C ASP A 100 8.64 1.25 26.13
N LEU A 101 9.07 2.38 25.61
CA LEU A 101 10.22 2.53 24.71
C LEU A 101 11.37 3.21 25.46
N ASP A 102 12.58 2.74 25.20
CA ASP A 102 13.82 3.32 25.73
C ASP A 102 14.86 3.42 24.62
N GLY A 103 15.71 4.43 24.68
CA GLY A 103 16.71 4.72 23.66
C GLY A 103 17.91 5.46 24.22
N LYS A 104 19.04 5.39 23.52
CA LYS A 104 20.25 6.13 23.89
C LYS A 104 20.00 7.62 23.70
N MET A 105 20.17 8.40 24.77
CA MET A 105 19.95 9.86 24.76
C MET A 105 18.50 10.25 24.45
N VAL A 106 17.55 9.30 24.55
CA VAL A 106 16.11 9.54 24.45
C VAL A 106 15.50 9.19 25.80
N PRO A 107 14.77 10.10 26.46
CA PRO A 107 14.08 9.77 27.69
C PRO A 107 13.07 8.64 27.46
N LYS A 108 12.80 7.83 28.48
CA LYS A 108 11.84 6.73 28.42
C LYS A 108 10.46 7.24 27.99
N LEU A 109 9.89 6.65 26.94
CA LEU A 109 8.57 6.99 26.40
C LEU A 109 7.60 5.88 26.76
N GLY A 110 6.43 6.22 27.32
CA GLY A 110 5.36 5.23 27.53
C GLY A 110 4.16 5.54 26.65
N ILE A 111 3.54 4.53 26.04
CA ILE A 111 2.26 4.65 25.30
C ILE A 111 1.16 4.02 26.15
N GLN A 112 0.18 4.83 26.53
CA GLN A 112 -0.92 4.45 27.43
C GLN A 112 -2.22 4.15 26.71
N HIS A 113 -2.51 4.88 25.63
CA HIS A 113 -3.70 4.60 24.83
C HIS A 113 -3.36 4.52 23.35
N ILE A 114 -3.97 3.54 22.69
CA ILE A 114 -3.90 3.37 21.24
C ILE A 114 -5.32 3.54 20.71
N HIS A 115 -5.48 4.50 19.82
CA HIS A 115 -6.69 4.71 19.06
C HIS A 115 -6.41 4.32 17.62
N LEU A 116 -7.07 3.27 17.12
CA LEU A 116 -6.96 2.85 15.73
C LEU A 116 -8.34 2.77 15.11
N LYS A 117 -8.49 3.37 13.94
CA LYS A 117 -9.72 3.29 13.13
C LYS A 117 -9.38 3.03 11.67
N GLY A 118 -10.09 2.11 11.03
CA GLY A 118 -9.90 1.85 9.61
C GLY A 118 -10.91 0.88 9.03
N ARG A 119 -10.92 0.77 7.70
CA ARG A 119 -11.70 -0.23 6.96
C ARG A 119 -10.79 -1.41 6.61
N LEU A 120 -10.97 -2.53 7.30
CA LEU A 120 -10.21 -3.76 7.09
C LEU A 120 -10.90 -4.61 6.01
N SER A 121 -10.09 -5.26 5.19
CA SER A 121 -10.49 -6.18 4.14
C SER A 121 -9.80 -7.53 4.34
N ILE A 122 -10.60 -8.59 4.45
CA ILE A 122 -10.13 -9.98 4.55
C ILE A 122 -10.57 -10.72 3.29
N LEU A 123 -9.60 -11.09 2.46
CA LEU A 123 -9.82 -11.94 1.30
C LEU A 123 -9.56 -13.41 1.67
N LEU A 124 -10.59 -14.23 1.55
CA LEU A 124 -10.55 -15.68 1.72
C LEU A 124 -10.54 -16.33 0.34
N ALA A 125 -9.35 -16.74 -0.12
CA ALA A 125 -9.16 -17.33 -1.44
C ALA A 125 -7.90 -18.23 -1.47
N PRO A 126 -7.89 -19.28 -2.31
CA PRO A 126 -9.03 -19.81 -3.05
C PRO A 126 -10.00 -20.59 -2.14
N VAL A 127 -11.23 -20.79 -2.61
CA VAL A 127 -12.13 -21.80 -2.03
C VAL A 127 -11.70 -23.19 -2.49
N LEU A 128 -11.65 -24.13 -1.56
CA LEU A 128 -11.20 -25.51 -1.76
C LEU A 128 -12.34 -26.50 -1.58
N ASN A 129 -12.23 -27.65 -2.25
CA ASN A 129 -13.15 -28.79 -2.07
C ASN A 129 -12.65 -29.80 -1.01
N VAL A 130 -11.68 -29.38 -0.19
CA VAL A 130 -11.11 -30.16 0.92
C VAL A 130 -11.00 -29.25 2.14
N ILE A 131 -11.12 -29.80 3.35
CA ILE A 131 -10.93 -29.05 4.60
C ILE A 131 -9.52 -28.44 4.61
N PRO A 132 -9.36 -27.13 4.93
CA PRO A 132 -10.30 -26.26 5.63
C PRO A 132 -11.27 -25.43 4.75
N LEU A 133 -11.50 -25.82 3.49
CA LEU A 133 -12.36 -25.15 2.49
C LEU A 133 -11.85 -23.79 2.00
N ILE A 134 -10.86 -23.21 2.65
CA ILE A 134 -10.22 -21.96 2.26
C ILE A 134 -8.71 -22.19 2.26
N GLY A 135 -8.03 -21.86 1.16
CA GLY A 135 -6.58 -22.06 1.05
C GLY A 135 -5.78 -21.02 1.84
N ALA A 136 -6.19 -19.75 1.78
CA ALA A 136 -5.53 -18.67 2.50
C ALA A 136 -6.49 -17.53 2.88
N ALA A 137 -6.08 -16.78 3.90
CA ALA A 137 -6.63 -15.48 4.25
C ALA A 137 -5.60 -14.39 3.95
N GLN A 138 -6.03 -13.29 3.34
CA GLN A 138 -5.20 -12.12 3.05
C GLN A 138 -5.83 -10.89 3.68
N VAL A 139 -5.10 -10.27 4.60
CA VAL A 139 -5.60 -9.16 5.43
C VAL A 139 -4.93 -7.86 5.00
N ALA A 140 -5.73 -6.82 4.74
CA ALA A 140 -5.25 -5.47 4.47
C ALA A 140 -6.30 -4.44 4.85
N PHE A 141 -5.88 -3.24 5.24
CA PHE A 141 -6.75 -2.07 5.24
C PHE A 141 -6.92 -1.56 3.81
N ILE A 142 -8.14 -1.13 3.46
CA ILE A 142 -8.41 -0.52 2.14
C ILE A 142 -7.60 0.77 1.98
N ASN A 143 -7.48 1.54 3.07
CA ASN A 143 -6.75 2.79 3.15
C ASN A 143 -5.85 2.78 4.39
N PRO A 144 -4.76 3.57 4.45
CA PRO A 144 -4.00 3.74 5.69
C PRO A 144 -4.95 4.04 6.87
N PRO A 145 -4.89 3.25 7.97
CA PRO A 145 -5.77 3.48 9.10
C PRO A 145 -5.39 4.78 9.82
N GLU A 146 -6.37 5.38 10.49
CA GLU A 146 -6.11 6.44 11.45
C GLU A 146 -5.53 5.80 12.72
N LEU A 147 -4.35 6.25 13.12
CA LEU A 147 -3.70 5.85 14.37
C LEU A 147 -3.53 7.10 15.24
N LYS A 148 -3.85 7.07 16.53
CA LYS A 148 -3.45 8.08 17.51
C LYS A 148 -2.88 7.35 18.72
N LEU A 149 -1.80 7.88 19.27
CA LEU A 149 -1.11 7.32 20.42
C LEU A 149 -1.09 8.37 21.52
N ASP A 150 -1.59 8.00 22.69
CA ASP A 150 -1.52 8.87 23.86
C ASP A 150 -0.32 8.44 24.70
N PHE A 151 0.65 9.34 24.83
CA PHE A 151 1.90 9.06 25.50
C PHE A 151 1.93 9.62 26.92
N THR A 152 2.59 8.89 27.81
CA THR A 152 2.93 9.34 29.17
C THR A 152 4.07 10.34 29.15
N ASN A 153 4.05 11.26 30.12
CA ASN A 153 5.13 12.22 30.37
C ASN A 153 5.47 13.16 29.20
N ALA A 154 4.63 13.22 28.15
CA ALA A 154 4.76 14.09 26.98
C ALA A 154 5.05 15.57 27.34
N ALA A 155 4.49 16.06 28.44
CA ALA A 155 4.68 17.42 28.93
C ALA A 155 6.12 17.76 29.37
N ASN A 156 6.98 16.76 29.61
CA ASN A 156 8.38 16.96 30.00
C ASN A 156 9.34 17.12 28.80
N PHE A 157 8.83 17.11 27.58
CA PHE A 157 9.63 17.13 26.35
C PHE A 157 9.42 18.45 25.59
N ALA A 158 10.50 19.21 25.41
CA ALA A 158 10.46 20.45 24.64
C ALA A 158 10.02 20.23 23.17
N ASP A 159 10.39 19.09 22.58
CA ASP A 159 10.11 18.75 21.18
C ASP A 159 9.12 17.57 21.03
N TRP A 160 8.21 17.39 21.99
CA TRP A 160 7.26 16.26 22.03
C TRP A 160 6.52 16.03 20.71
N ALA A 161 6.01 17.09 20.10
CA ALA A 161 5.24 17.01 18.86
C ALA A 161 6.04 16.41 17.69
N VAL A 162 7.35 16.63 17.65
CA VAL A 162 8.25 16.06 16.64
C VAL A 162 8.40 14.56 16.86
N VAL A 163 8.57 14.13 18.12
CA VAL A 163 8.70 12.71 18.49
C VAL A 163 7.42 11.94 18.17
N ASP A 164 6.26 12.47 18.59
CA ASP A 164 4.95 11.88 18.29
C ASP A 164 4.76 11.69 16.78
N LYS A 165 4.97 12.77 16.00
CA LYS A 165 4.85 12.73 14.53
C LYS A 165 5.79 11.68 13.91
N ALA A 166 7.04 11.62 14.35
CA ALA A 166 8.03 10.68 13.82
C ALA A 166 7.68 9.21 14.13
N VAL A 167 7.38 8.89 15.39
CA VAL A 167 7.03 7.52 15.82
C VAL A 167 5.74 7.05 15.15
N ARG A 168 4.70 7.89 15.18
CA ARG A 168 3.42 7.60 14.52
C ARG A 168 3.60 7.35 13.03
N LYS A 169 4.39 8.21 12.35
CA LYS A 169 4.68 8.04 10.91
C LYS A 169 5.35 6.70 10.64
N VAL A 170 6.39 6.33 11.39
CA VAL A 170 7.08 5.04 11.18
C VAL A 170 6.14 3.85 11.37
N ILE A 171 5.29 3.88 12.39
CA ILE A 171 4.30 2.80 12.60
C ILE A 171 3.32 2.72 11.42
N LEU A 172 2.80 3.85 10.96
CA LEU A 172 1.89 3.88 9.80
C LEU A 172 2.58 3.42 8.52
N ASP A 173 3.84 3.78 8.29
CA ASP A 173 4.61 3.34 7.13
C ASP A 173 4.83 1.82 7.17
N ILE A 174 5.08 1.24 8.35
CA ILE A 174 5.18 -0.22 8.53
C ILE A 174 3.84 -0.89 8.21
N VAL A 175 2.74 -0.40 8.80
CA VAL A 175 1.39 -0.93 8.51
C VAL A 175 1.08 -0.82 7.01
N ALA A 176 1.43 0.31 6.38
CA ALA A 176 1.21 0.53 4.95
C ALA A 176 1.98 -0.47 4.07
N SER A 177 3.24 -0.74 4.42
CA SER A 177 4.08 -1.69 3.68
C SER A 177 3.62 -3.14 3.78
N MET A 178 2.88 -3.50 4.84
CA MET A 178 2.49 -4.89 5.11
C MET A 178 1.01 -5.18 4.86
N ALA A 179 0.14 -4.22 5.14
CA ALA A 179 -1.29 -4.45 5.30
C ALA A 179 -2.13 -3.22 4.94
N VAL A 180 -1.71 -2.40 3.97
CA VAL A 180 -2.59 -1.44 3.28
C VAL A 180 -2.55 -1.76 1.80
N LEU A 181 -3.72 -1.75 1.15
CA LEU A 181 -3.81 -2.09 -0.26
C LEU A 181 -2.84 -1.26 -1.12
N PRO A 182 -2.10 -1.90 -2.03
CA PRO A 182 -2.25 -3.30 -2.49
C PRO A 182 -1.51 -4.36 -1.66
N ASN A 183 -0.79 -3.97 -0.60
CA ASN A 183 -0.06 -4.90 0.27
C ASN A 183 -1.02 -5.66 1.18
N ARG A 184 -0.84 -6.98 1.24
CA ARG A 184 -1.70 -7.90 1.98
C ARG A 184 -0.85 -8.81 2.85
N PHE A 185 -1.23 -8.95 4.11
CA PHE A 185 -0.66 -9.93 5.01
C PHE A 185 -1.30 -11.30 4.72
N LEU A 186 -0.51 -12.23 4.18
CA LEU A 186 -0.97 -13.56 3.75
C LEU A 186 -0.82 -14.59 4.88
N VAL A 187 -1.90 -15.28 5.20
CA VAL A 187 -1.93 -16.43 6.11
C VAL A 187 -2.45 -17.64 5.34
N LYS A 188 -1.59 -18.63 5.12
CA LYS A 188 -1.99 -19.91 4.53
C LYS A 188 -2.75 -20.74 5.57
N LEU A 189 -3.98 -21.09 5.25
CA LEU A 189 -4.83 -21.98 6.08
C LEU A 189 -4.64 -23.44 5.67
N ASP A 190 -4.33 -23.69 4.39
CA ASP A 190 -3.88 -24.98 3.88
C ASP A 190 -2.38 -24.92 3.54
N GLY A 191 -1.62 -25.92 4.01
CA GLY A 191 -0.19 -26.06 3.69
C GLY A 191 0.08 -26.29 2.21
N ASN A 192 -0.90 -26.82 1.46
CA ASN A 192 -0.81 -27.06 0.02
C ASN A 192 -1.39 -25.90 -0.81
N ASN A 193 -1.69 -24.77 -0.19
CA ASN A 193 -2.30 -23.64 -0.86
C ASN A 193 -1.48 -23.15 -2.07
N ASP A 194 -2.15 -23.07 -3.22
CA ASP A 194 -1.58 -22.55 -4.45
C ASP A 194 -1.60 -21.03 -4.49
N TYR A 195 -0.42 -20.40 -4.36
CA TYR A 195 -0.29 -18.94 -4.30
C TYR A 195 -0.91 -18.22 -5.51
N PHE A 196 -0.81 -18.78 -6.72
CA PHE A 196 -1.36 -18.14 -7.92
C PHE A 196 -2.88 -17.95 -7.84
N LYS A 197 -3.58 -18.86 -7.16
CA LYS A 197 -5.03 -18.78 -6.94
C LYS A 197 -5.42 -17.89 -5.75
N THR A 198 -4.46 -17.54 -4.90
CA THR A 198 -4.69 -16.55 -3.83
C THR A 198 -4.58 -15.12 -4.34
N TYR A 199 -3.75 -14.88 -5.35
CA TYR A 199 -3.47 -13.52 -5.81
C TYR A 199 -4.74 -12.83 -6.31
N LEU A 200 -5.00 -11.63 -5.80
CA LEU A 200 -6.04 -10.75 -6.32
C LEU A 200 -5.38 -9.62 -7.10
N PRO A 201 -5.68 -9.48 -8.40
CA PRO A 201 -5.17 -8.39 -9.21
C PRO A 201 -5.68 -7.01 -8.80
N PHE A 202 -5.01 -5.98 -9.32
CA PHE A 202 -5.56 -4.63 -9.34
C PHE A 202 -6.82 -4.57 -10.20
N VAL A 203 -7.78 -3.73 -9.81
CA VAL A 203 -9.02 -3.53 -10.55
C VAL A 203 -8.83 -2.65 -11.78
N GLY A 204 -7.81 -1.77 -11.78
CA GLY A 204 -7.51 -0.93 -12.93
C GLY A 204 -6.47 0.16 -12.66
N VAL A 205 -6.42 1.13 -13.57
CA VAL A 205 -5.56 2.32 -13.49
C VAL A 205 -6.43 3.57 -13.39
N LEU A 206 -6.19 4.39 -12.38
CA LEU A 206 -6.75 5.73 -12.25
C LEU A 206 -5.76 6.73 -12.85
N ARG A 207 -6.12 7.33 -14.00
CA ARG A 207 -5.44 8.50 -14.54
C ARG A 207 -6.04 9.74 -13.93
N LEU A 208 -5.33 10.36 -12.99
CA LEU A 208 -5.79 11.53 -12.23
C LEU A 208 -5.06 12.78 -12.71
N THR A 209 -5.82 13.82 -13.04
CA THR A 209 -5.33 15.15 -13.34
C THR A 209 -5.69 16.10 -12.21
N VAL A 210 -4.68 16.75 -11.62
CA VAL A 210 -4.86 17.90 -10.74
C VAL A 210 -4.86 19.13 -11.63
N GLU A 211 -6.05 19.70 -11.87
CA GLU A 211 -6.19 20.80 -12.82
C GLU A 211 -5.71 22.11 -12.20
N ARG A 212 -6.35 22.52 -11.10
CA ARG A 212 -6.11 23.81 -10.47
C ARG A 212 -6.62 23.87 -9.04
N ALA A 213 -6.14 24.86 -8.30
CA ALA A 213 -6.79 25.31 -7.08
C ALA A 213 -7.55 26.62 -7.33
N ILE A 214 -8.50 26.93 -6.46
CA ILE A 214 -9.32 28.14 -6.52
C ILE A 214 -9.31 28.80 -5.15
N GLY A 215 -9.03 30.09 -5.10
CA GLY A 215 -9.21 30.92 -3.90
C GLY A 215 -8.21 30.61 -2.78
N ILE A 216 -6.96 30.30 -3.13
CA ILE A 216 -5.89 30.14 -2.14
C ILE A 216 -5.68 31.47 -1.43
N SER A 217 -5.93 31.52 -0.11
CA SER A 217 -5.56 32.67 0.72
C SER A 217 -4.36 32.30 1.59
N GLY A 218 -3.34 33.16 1.65
CA GLY A 218 -2.24 33.01 2.60
C GLY A 218 -2.73 32.94 4.06
N PRO A 219 -1.91 32.44 4.99
CA PRO A 219 -2.31 32.24 6.38
C PRO A 219 -2.90 33.53 6.99
N LYS A 220 -4.08 33.42 7.63
CA LYS A 220 -4.75 34.57 8.26
C LYS A 220 -3.85 35.19 9.33
N LYS A 221 -3.31 36.38 9.04
CA LYS A 221 -2.38 37.14 9.89
C LYS A 221 -3.03 37.47 11.24
N SER A 222 -2.55 36.87 12.35
CA SER A 222 -2.95 37.26 13.71
C SER A 222 -2.27 38.58 14.13
N GLY A 223 -2.93 39.34 15.02
CA GLY A 223 -2.74 40.78 15.23
C GLY A 223 -1.33 41.30 15.60
N ALA A 224 -0.40 40.43 15.98
CA ALA A 224 0.99 40.80 16.26
C ALA A 224 1.85 40.98 14.98
N SER A 225 1.39 40.46 13.82
CA SER A 225 2.16 40.43 12.56
C SER A 225 2.03 41.70 11.68
N ARG A 226 1.24 42.70 12.08
CA ARG A 226 1.06 43.93 11.27
C ARG A 226 2.34 44.74 11.08
N LEU A 227 3.33 44.60 11.97
CA LEU A 227 4.64 45.27 11.86
C LEU A 227 5.64 44.54 10.94
N LEU A 228 5.40 43.26 10.63
CA LEU A 228 6.22 42.43 9.73
C LEU A 228 5.58 42.26 8.34
N ALA A 229 4.44 42.91 8.09
CA ALA A 229 3.60 42.76 6.91
C ALA A 229 4.26 43.11 5.56
N LYS A 230 5.47 43.68 5.54
CA LYS A 230 6.21 44.01 4.30
C LYS A 230 7.23 42.96 3.85
N ILE A 231 7.43 41.89 4.64
CA ILE A 231 8.48 40.89 4.39
C ILE A 231 7.90 39.50 4.08
N VAL A 232 6.63 39.25 4.41
CA VAL A 232 5.95 37.96 4.17
C VAL A 232 5.19 38.03 2.85
N LYS A 233 5.39 37.05 1.95
CA LYS A 233 4.62 36.90 0.70
C LYS A 233 3.13 36.93 0.99
N ASP A 234 2.37 37.70 0.21
CA ASP A 234 0.91 37.74 0.33
C ASP A 234 0.21 36.55 -0.37
N VAL A 235 0.92 35.84 -1.26
CA VAL A 235 0.42 34.68 -2.01
C VAL A 235 1.46 33.55 -1.98
N PRO A 236 1.09 32.34 -1.55
CA PRO A 236 1.99 31.19 -1.38
C PRO A 236 2.46 30.58 -2.71
N ASP A 237 3.55 29.82 -2.66
CA ASP A 237 4.10 29.04 -3.77
C ASP A 237 3.58 27.61 -3.70
N CYS A 238 2.51 27.32 -4.41
CA CYS A 238 1.71 26.13 -4.10
C CYS A 238 2.07 24.93 -4.97
N TYR A 239 2.00 23.75 -4.37
CA TYR A 239 1.96 22.47 -5.06
C TYR A 239 1.06 21.48 -4.31
N CYS A 240 0.65 20.41 -4.99
CA CYS A 240 -0.20 19.36 -4.40
C CYS A 240 0.60 18.06 -4.27
N LYS A 241 0.60 17.47 -3.07
CA LYS A 241 0.95 16.07 -2.81
C LYS A 241 -0.32 15.22 -2.95
N VAL A 242 -0.24 14.09 -3.64
CA VAL A 242 -1.37 13.20 -3.90
C VAL A 242 -1.00 11.77 -3.53
N SER A 243 -1.87 11.10 -2.77
CA SER A 243 -1.69 9.70 -2.36
C SER A 243 -2.95 8.87 -2.65
N VAL A 244 -2.75 7.64 -3.14
CA VAL A 244 -3.81 6.65 -3.37
C VAL A 244 -3.36 5.30 -2.80
N GLY A 245 -4.00 4.83 -1.73
CA GLY A 245 -3.58 3.60 -1.06
C GLY A 245 -2.14 3.66 -0.52
N ALA A 246 -1.37 2.60 -0.79
CA ALA A 246 0.06 2.52 -0.48
C ALA A 246 0.97 2.75 -1.72
N GLU A 247 0.43 3.31 -2.81
CA GLU A 247 1.25 3.75 -3.96
C GLU A 247 2.15 4.92 -3.55
N ALA A 248 3.22 5.15 -4.31
CA ALA A 248 4.13 6.26 -4.05
C ALA A 248 3.39 7.61 -4.14
N GLU A 249 3.71 8.52 -3.22
CA GLU A 249 3.17 9.88 -3.25
C GLU A 249 3.64 10.59 -4.52
N TRP A 250 2.69 11.21 -5.23
CA TRP A 250 2.97 12.04 -6.39
C TRP A 250 2.87 13.52 -6.00
N ARG A 251 3.80 14.34 -6.51
CA ARG A 251 3.87 15.79 -6.27
C ARG A 251 3.77 16.52 -7.61
N THR A 252 2.90 17.53 -7.69
CA THR A 252 2.83 18.45 -8.83
C THR A 252 4.01 19.43 -8.83
N SER A 253 4.23 20.13 -9.95
CA SER A 253 5.14 21.29 -9.95
C SER A 253 4.66 22.41 -9.02
N THR A 254 5.59 23.25 -8.59
CA THR A 254 5.29 24.45 -7.79
C THR A 254 4.83 25.59 -8.69
N LYS A 255 3.74 26.27 -8.29
CA LYS A 255 3.24 27.50 -8.93
C LYS A 255 3.39 28.66 -7.96
N SER A 256 4.26 29.59 -8.31
CA SER A 256 4.64 30.68 -7.41
C SER A 256 3.66 31.85 -7.44
N ASN A 257 3.31 32.36 -6.26
CA ASN A 257 2.51 33.57 -6.04
C ASN A 257 1.17 33.60 -6.83
N ASP A 258 0.40 32.50 -6.81
CA ASP A 258 -0.88 32.41 -7.51
C ASP A 258 -2.03 32.04 -6.56
N HIS A 259 -3.13 32.78 -6.60
CA HIS A 259 -4.33 32.51 -5.83
C HIS A 259 -5.17 31.38 -6.43
N ASP A 260 -5.03 31.15 -7.73
CA ASP A 260 -5.80 30.18 -8.49
C ASP A 260 -4.86 29.35 -9.40
N PRO A 261 -3.81 28.71 -8.84
CA PRO A 261 -2.76 28.06 -9.62
C PRO A 261 -3.33 26.94 -10.51
N GLU A 262 -2.91 26.94 -11.77
CA GLU A 262 -3.22 25.88 -12.72
C GLU A 262 -2.00 24.98 -12.96
N TRP A 263 -2.09 23.71 -12.56
CA TRP A 263 -1.08 22.69 -12.80
C TRP A 263 -1.37 21.95 -14.11
N ASN A 264 -2.59 21.45 -14.29
CA ASN A 264 -2.98 20.56 -15.37
C ASN A 264 -2.04 19.34 -15.53
N GLU A 265 -1.53 18.85 -14.39
CA GLU A 265 -0.59 17.73 -14.36
C GLU A 265 -1.33 16.43 -14.10
N THR A 266 -0.86 15.35 -14.70
CA THR A 266 -1.53 14.05 -14.69
C THR A 266 -0.60 12.95 -14.21
N HIS A 267 -1.12 12.05 -13.39
CA HIS A 267 -0.43 10.86 -12.92
C HIS A 267 -1.35 9.63 -12.94
N ASP A 268 -0.77 8.46 -13.16
CA ASP A 268 -1.48 7.20 -13.19
C ASP A 268 -1.22 6.42 -11.90
N PHE A 269 -2.28 6.01 -11.20
CA PHE A 269 -2.21 5.18 -10.00
C PHE A 269 -2.80 3.80 -10.27
N LEU A 270 -2.14 2.75 -9.80
CA LEU A 270 -2.74 1.41 -9.77
C LEU A 270 -3.80 1.36 -8.66
N VAL A 271 -5.01 0.90 -9.00
CA VAL A 271 -6.14 0.82 -8.05
C VAL A 271 -6.44 -0.63 -7.73
N ALA A 272 -6.36 -0.98 -6.46
CA ALA A 272 -6.67 -2.31 -5.93
C ALA A 272 -8.11 -2.41 -5.43
N ASP A 273 -8.72 -1.28 -5.09
CA ASP A 273 -10.10 -1.22 -4.61
C ASP A 273 -10.71 0.15 -4.92
N TYR A 274 -11.98 0.19 -5.31
CA TYR A 274 -12.67 1.44 -5.63
C TYR A 274 -12.91 2.32 -4.39
N ASP A 275 -12.93 1.76 -3.19
CA ASP A 275 -13.04 2.53 -1.93
C ASP A 275 -11.68 3.08 -1.46
N GLN A 276 -10.61 2.93 -2.26
CA GLN A 276 -9.35 3.64 -2.01
C GLN A 276 -9.58 5.16 -2.08
N ARG A 277 -9.02 5.85 -1.10
CA ARG A 277 -9.04 7.30 -0.95
C ARG A 277 -8.01 7.92 -1.88
N ILE A 278 -8.40 9.00 -2.52
CA ILE A 278 -7.52 9.96 -3.18
C ILE A 278 -7.35 11.10 -2.20
N LEU A 279 -6.19 11.14 -1.52
CA LEU A 279 -5.84 12.19 -0.58
C LEU A 279 -5.03 13.26 -1.32
N LEU A 280 -5.47 14.50 -1.24
CA LEU A 280 -4.78 15.66 -1.80
C LEU A 280 -4.36 16.57 -0.66
N ASN A 281 -3.09 16.92 -0.64
CA ASN A 281 -2.51 17.79 0.36
C ASN A 281 -1.83 18.98 -0.33
N LEU A 282 -2.40 20.16 -0.14
CA LEU A 282 -1.89 21.41 -0.68
C LEU A 282 -0.79 21.93 0.26
N GLN A 283 0.35 22.30 -0.32
CA GLN A 283 1.55 22.69 0.41
C GLN A 283 2.10 24.00 -0.14
N ASP A 284 2.72 24.79 0.73
CA ASP A 284 3.49 25.99 0.37
C ASP A 284 4.99 25.66 0.31
N ASP A 285 5.64 25.99 -0.80
CA ASP A 285 7.06 25.74 -1.10
C ASP A 285 7.93 26.93 -0.63
N ASP A 286 7.90 27.22 0.66
CA ASP A 286 8.76 28.24 1.28
C ASP A 286 9.99 27.59 1.96
N LEU A 287 11.15 28.27 1.85
CA LEU A 287 12.47 27.76 2.26
C LEU A 287 12.59 27.55 3.78
N GLY A 288 12.15 26.39 4.30
CA GLY A 288 12.49 25.95 5.66
C GLY A 288 11.74 24.71 6.14
N ASP A 289 10.42 24.75 6.03
CA ASP A 289 9.49 23.67 6.32
C ASP A 289 8.27 23.87 5.41
N ASP A 290 7.88 22.87 4.60
CA ASP A 290 6.65 22.94 3.80
C ASP A 290 5.46 23.19 4.74
N ASP A 291 4.74 24.30 4.57
CA ASP A 291 3.56 24.61 5.38
C ASP A 291 2.33 23.90 4.80
N ASP A 292 1.67 23.06 5.62
CA ASP A 292 0.39 22.43 5.29
C ASP A 292 -0.71 23.48 5.14
N MET A 293 -1.22 23.62 3.93
CA MET A 293 -2.26 24.58 3.58
C MET A 293 -3.66 23.98 3.65
N GLY A 294 -3.77 22.66 3.79
CA GLY A 294 -5.00 21.94 3.89
C GLY A 294 -5.04 20.69 3.03
N VAL A 295 -5.99 19.83 3.37
CA VAL A 295 -6.23 18.55 2.73
C VAL A 295 -7.64 18.45 2.18
N ALA A 296 -7.76 17.81 1.02
CA ALA A 296 -9.02 17.38 0.43
C ALA A 296 -8.98 15.87 0.22
N MET A 297 -10.14 15.23 0.25
CA MET A 297 -10.24 13.78 0.09
C MET A 297 -11.49 13.43 -0.71
N THR A 298 -11.34 12.44 -1.58
CA THR A 298 -12.44 11.71 -2.23
C THR A 298 -12.06 10.23 -2.32
N THR A 299 -12.90 9.40 -2.94
CA THR A 299 -12.56 7.99 -3.26
C THR A 299 -12.55 7.78 -4.77
N VAL A 300 -11.87 6.72 -5.23
CA VAL A 300 -11.93 6.31 -6.65
C VAL A 300 -13.39 6.11 -7.07
N LYS A 301 -14.18 5.42 -6.26
CA LYS A 301 -15.62 5.23 -6.47
C LYS A 301 -16.35 6.56 -6.62
N ASP A 302 -16.18 7.49 -5.68
CA ASP A 302 -16.94 8.73 -5.66
C ASP A 302 -16.62 9.64 -6.86
N ILE A 303 -15.35 9.75 -7.25
CA ILE A 303 -14.97 10.56 -8.42
C ILE A 303 -15.52 9.97 -9.71
N LEU A 304 -15.52 8.64 -9.84
CA LEU A 304 -16.08 7.96 -11.02
C LEU A 304 -17.61 8.06 -11.07
N LEU A 305 -18.31 7.92 -9.95
CA LEU A 305 -19.77 8.11 -9.87
C LEU A 305 -20.19 9.55 -10.20
N ARG A 306 -19.30 10.53 -10.06
CA ARG A 306 -19.51 11.92 -10.48
C ARG A 306 -19.06 12.21 -11.91
N GLY A 307 -18.83 11.18 -12.72
CA GLY A 307 -18.46 11.32 -14.13
C GLY A 307 -16.99 11.66 -14.34
N GLY A 308 -16.12 11.37 -13.36
CA GLY A 308 -14.68 11.58 -13.47
C GLY A 308 -14.25 13.04 -13.30
N SER A 309 -15.06 13.90 -12.69
CA SER A 309 -14.64 15.26 -12.33
C SER A 309 -15.25 15.70 -11.01
N GLN A 310 -14.44 16.36 -10.17
CA GLN A 310 -14.85 16.84 -8.87
C GLN A 310 -14.17 18.16 -8.52
N GLU A 311 -14.93 19.03 -7.85
CA GLU A 311 -14.41 20.20 -7.14
C GLU A 311 -14.50 19.89 -5.64
N LEU A 312 -13.37 19.89 -4.94
CA LEU A 312 -13.25 19.51 -3.53
C LEU A 312 -12.83 20.71 -2.69
N SER A 313 -13.59 20.99 -1.64
CA SER A 313 -13.18 21.96 -0.62
C SER A 313 -12.05 21.40 0.24
N LEU A 314 -11.05 22.23 0.52
CA LEU A 314 -9.98 21.90 1.44
C LEU A 314 -10.46 22.02 2.90
N THR A 315 -9.82 21.26 3.77
CA THR A 315 -9.94 21.36 5.22
C THR A 315 -8.55 21.52 5.82
N HIS A 316 -8.40 22.32 6.86
CA HIS A 316 -7.15 22.42 7.60
C HIS A 316 -7.44 22.23 9.08
N LYS A 317 -6.83 21.19 9.68
CA LYS A 317 -7.08 20.77 11.07
C LYS A 317 -8.56 20.52 11.38
N GLY A 318 -9.30 19.98 10.40
CA GLY A 318 -10.73 19.66 10.51
C GLY A 318 -11.68 20.83 10.20
N GLU A 319 -11.16 22.05 10.05
CA GLU A 319 -11.97 23.22 9.71
C GLU A 319 -12.02 23.42 8.18
N PRO A 320 -13.20 23.68 7.59
CA PRO A 320 -13.32 23.91 6.16
C PRO A 320 -12.67 25.23 5.73
N LEU A 321 -12.07 25.22 4.55
CA LEU A 321 -11.51 26.39 3.88
C LEU A 321 -12.39 26.78 2.67
N ASP A 322 -12.32 28.05 2.29
CA ASP A 322 -12.93 28.54 1.05
C ASP A 322 -12.16 28.06 -0.20
N THR A 323 -10.91 27.65 -0.03
CA THR A 323 -10.06 27.09 -1.08
C THR A 323 -10.61 25.78 -1.61
N LYS A 324 -10.56 25.59 -2.93
CA LYS A 324 -11.02 24.38 -3.60
C LYS A 324 -9.97 23.81 -4.56
N LEU A 325 -9.98 22.49 -4.75
CA LEU A 325 -9.19 21.78 -5.76
C LEU A 325 -10.11 21.20 -6.83
N VAL A 326 -9.73 21.36 -8.10
CA VAL A 326 -10.47 20.81 -9.25
C VAL A 326 -9.70 19.63 -9.83
N LEU A 327 -10.39 18.49 -9.93
CA LEU A 327 -9.83 17.22 -10.37
C LEU A 327 -10.58 16.67 -11.58
N LYS A 328 -9.82 15.97 -12.43
CA LYS A 328 -10.37 15.04 -13.43
C LYS A 328 -9.74 13.67 -13.27
N ALA A 329 -10.55 12.64 -13.50
CA ALA A 329 -10.15 11.25 -13.42
C ALA A 329 -10.70 10.48 -14.61
N ARG A 330 -9.87 9.60 -15.17
CA ARG A 330 -10.28 8.56 -16.11
C ARG A 330 -9.86 7.21 -15.55
N PHE A 331 -10.74 6.22 -15.63
CA PHE A 331 -10.45 4.87 -15.16
C PHE A 331 -10.28 3.91 -16.34
N TYR A 332 -9.22 3.12 -16.29
CA TYR A 332 -8.91 2.10 -17.28
C TYR A 332 -8.96 0.72 -16.63
N ASN A 333 -9.76 -0.18 -17.20
CA ASN A 333 -9.79 -1.58 -16.81
C ASN A 333 -8.59 -2.31 -17.44
N PHE A 334 -8.12 -3.33 -16.74
CA PHE A 334 -7.17 -4.26 -17.32
C PHE A 334 -7.85 -5.25 -18.25
N VAL A 335 -7.23 -5.52 -19.40
CA VAL A 335 -7.74 -6.49 -20.38
C VAL A 335 -6.63 -7.44 -20.84
N ASP A 336 -7.00 -8.69 -21.05
CA ASP A 336 -6.10 -9.76 -21.49
C ASP A 336 -6.05 -9.82 -23.03
N ASP A 337 -5.68 -8.70 -23.67
CA ASP A 337 -5.67 -8.53 -25.12
C ASP A 337 -4.28 -8.06 -25.61
N ALA A 338 -3.65 -8.89 -26.46
CA ALA A 338 -2.31 -8.67 -27.01
C ALA A 338 -2.25 -7.42 -27.91
N ASP A 339 -3.31 -7.17 -28.66
CA ASP A 339 -3.37 -6.03 -29.57
C ASP A 339 -3.53 -4.74 -28.77
N VAL A 340 -4.34 -4.75 -27.70
CA VAL A 340 -4.50 -3.58 -26.81
C VAL A 340 -3.17 -3.21 -26.18
N ILE A 341 -2.44 -4.16 -25.58
CA ILE A 341 -1.17 -3.82 -24.91
C ILE A 341 -0.09 -3.34 -25.89
N THR A 342 -0.06 -3.86 -27.13
CA THR A 342 0.99 -3.51 -28.10
C THR A 342 0.67 -2.27 -28.94
N THR A 343 -0.61 -1.88 -29.06
CA THR A 343 -1.03 -0.74 -29.90
C THR A 343 -1.39 0.51 -29.10
N THR A 344 -1.59 0.40 -27.78
CA THR A 344 -1.94 1.55 -26.94
C THR A 344 -0.83 2.60 -27.02
N GLN A 345 -1.21 3.79 -27.48
CA GLN A 345 -0.31 4.93 -27.55
C GLN A 345 -0.24 5.64 -26.21
N SER A 346 0.91 6.28 -25.98
CA SER A 346 1.12 7.10 -24.82
C SER A 346 1.12 8.59 -25.17
N GLU A 347 0.51 9.41 -24.32
CA GLU A 347 0.56 10.87 -24.38
C GLU A 347 1.83 11.45 -23.74
N ASN A 348 2.49 10.70 -22.83
CA ASN A 348 3.72 11.12 -22.16
C ASN A 348 4.59 9.94 -21.72
N LYS A 349 5.85 10.18 -21.33
CA LYS A 349 6.82 9.10 -21.08
C LYS A 349 6.43 8.12 -19.96
N ASP A 350 5.80 8.63 -18.92
CA ASP A 350 5.55 7.89 -17.67
C ASP A 350 4.13 7.31 -17.59
N GLN A 351 3.31 7.56 -18.61
CA GLN A 351 1.94 7.07 -18.69
C GLN A 351 1.90 5.54 -18.76
N ILE A 352 1.03 4.96 -17.94
CA ILE A 352 0.80 3.52 -17.93
C ILE A 352 -0.06 3.15 -19.14
N VAL A 353 0.39 2.17 -19.91
CA VAL A 353 -0.32 1.58 -21.06
C VAL A 353 -0.70 0.11 -20.84
N GLY A 354 -0.19 -0.48 -19.75
CA GLY A 354 -0.49 -1.84 -19.34
C GLY A 354 0.15 -2.19 -18.00
N LEU A 355 0.00 -3.44 -17.57
CA LEU A 355 0.62 -3.96 -16.36
C LEU A 355 1.21 -5.33 -16.63
N ALA A 356 2.49 -5.50 -16.28
CA ALA A 356 3.08 -6.81 -16.12
C ALA A 356 3.06 -7.20 -14.64
N THR A 357 2.66 -8.43 -14.34
CA THR A 357 2.71 -8.99 -12.99
C THR A 357 3.54 -10.26 -13.00
N VAL A 358 4.51 -10.35 -12.10
CA VAL A 358 5.32 -11.55 -11.88
C VAL A 358 5.04 -12.08 -10.47
N LEU A 359 4.41 -13.25 -10.40
CA LEU A 359 4.16 -13.97 -9.15
C LEU A 359 5.26 -15.00 -8.94
N ILE A 360 5.94 -14.93 -7.80
CA ILE A 360 6.94 -15.92 -7.38
C ILE A 360 6.35 -16.75 -6.26
N ALA A 361 6.00 -18.01 -6.55
CA ALA A 361 5.43 -18.91 -5.55
C ALA A 361 6.54 -19.58 -4.72
N SER A 362 7.45 -20.31 -5.37
CA SER A 362 8.49 -21.09 -4.68
C SER A 362 9.72 -21.35 -5.54
N ALA A 363 10.83 -21.72 -4.91
CA ALA A 363 11.91 -22.46 -5.57
C ALA A 363 11.82 -23.93 -5.18
N LEU A 364 12.31 -24.82 -6.03
CA LEU A 364 12.30 -26.27 -5.83
C LEU A 364 13.68 -26.85 -6.10
N GLY A 365 14.09 -27.83 -5.29
CA GLY A 365 15.29 -28.62 -5.55
C GLY A 365 16.62 -27.96 -5.17
N LEU A 366 16.61 -26.94 -4.29
CA LEU A 366 17.86 -26.37 -3.77
C LEU A 366 18.69 -27.45 -3.06
N GLN A 367 20.01 -27.31 -3.12
CA GLN A 367 20.96 -28.26 -2.53
C GLN A 367 21.98 -27.52 -1.67
N GLY A 368 22.66 -28.26 -0.79
CA GLY A 368 23.75 -27.75 0.05
C GLY A 368 23.47 -27.82 1.54
N ASP A 369 24.25 -27.06 2.31
CA ASP A 369 24.08 -26.98 3.76
C ASP A 369 22.85 -26.12 4.10
N ARG A 370 21.86 -26.74 4.73
CA ARG A 370 20.57 -26.13 5.12
C ARG A 370 20.77 -24.85 5.94
N ASP A 371 21.78 -24.82 6.81
CA ASP A 371 21.98 -23.74 7.77
C ASP A 371 22.74 -22.56 7.13
N ALA A 372 23.40 -22.80 5.99
CA ALA A 372 24.10 -21.79 5.20
C ALA A 372 23.24 -21.19 4.07
N LEU A 373 22.15 -21.87 3.69
CA LEU A 373 21.23 -21.42 2.63
C LEU A 373 20.52 -20.14 3.05
N ASN A 374 20.62 -19.14 2.17
CA ASN A 374 19.85 -17.90 2.25
C ASN A 374 19.28 -17.52 0.85
N PRO A 375 18.37 -18.34 0.32
CA PRO A 375 17.83 -18.18 -1.03
C PRO A 375 16.92 -16.96 -1.16
N SER A 376 16.99 -16.32 -2.31
CA SER A 376 16.02 -15.32 -2.77
C SER A 376 15.96 -15.31 -4.29
N ILE A 377 14.81 -14.97 -4.84
CA ILE A 377 14.60 -14.81 -6.28
C ILE A 377 14.66 -13.33 -6.65
N LYS A 378 15.41 -13.01 -7.70
CA LYS A 378 15.49 -11.70 -8.33
C LYS A 378 14.78 -11.74 -9.68
N VAL A 379 13.96 -10.73 -9.95
CA VAL A 379 13.22 -10.58 -11.21
C VAL A 379 13.67 -9.28 -11.88
N THR A 380 14.02 -9.35 -13.16
CA THR A 380 14.34 -8.16 -13.95
C THR A 380 13.55 -8.12 -15.25
N TRP A 381 13.13 -6.92 -15.66
CA TRP A 381 12.55 -6.65 -16.97
C TRP A 381 12.83 -5.20 -17.37
N GLY A 382 13.52 -5.00 -18.50
CA GLY A 382 14.11 -3.71 -18.86
C GLY A 382 15.05 -3.20 -17.75
N ALA A 383 14.86 -1.95 -17.33
CA ALA A 383 15.62 -1.34 -16.23
C ALA A 383 15.05 -1.65 -14.83
N LYS A 384 13.95 -2.40 -14.74
CA LYS A 384 13.28 -2.68 -13.46
C LYS A 384 13.87 -3.94 -12.83
N GLU A 385 14.19 -3.87 -11.55
CA GLU A 385 14.72 -4.97 -10.76
C GLU A 385 13.94 -5.10 -9.45
N PHE A 386 13.56 -6.33 -9.11
CA PHE A 386 12.86 -6.68 -7.89
C PHE A 386 13.48 -7.90 -7.25
N ARG A 387 13.34 -8.03 -5.93
CA ARG A 387 13.88 -9.15 -5.18
C ARG A 387 12.93 -9.60 -4.09
N THR A 388 12.79 -10.90 -3.95
CA THR A 388 12.01 -11.50 -2.87
C THR A 388 12.75 -11.40 -1.54
N ALA A 389 12.00 -11.44 -0.42
CA ALA A 389 12.63 -11.57 0.89
C ALA A 389 13.45 -12.87 0.94
N ALA A 390 14.70 -12.77 1.39
CA ALA A 390 15.56 -13.93 1.55
C ALA A 390 15.00 -14.85 2.64
N LYS A 391 15.05 -16.16 2.39
CA LYS A 391 14.59 -17.17 3.35
C LYS A 391 15.80 -17.73 4.09
N SER A 392 15.62 -18.08 5.35
CA SER A 392 16.61 -18.79 6.15
C SER A 392 15.95 -20.02 6.75
N TYR A 393 16.74 -21.04 7.04
CA TYR A 393 16.23 -22.23 7.70
C TYR A 393 15.71 -21.89 9.10
N SER A 394 14.57 -22.48 9.45
CA SER A 394 14.04 -22.51 10.81
C SER A 394 13.32 -23.84 11.02
N PRO A 395 13.22 -24.36 12.26
CA PRO A 395 12.55 -25.65 12.50
C PRO A 395 11.13 -25.68 11.92
N GLY A 396 10.86 -26.65 11.05
CA GLY A 396 9.57 -26.80 10.37
C GLY A 396 9.47 -26.14 9.00
N THR A 397 10.51 -25.45 8.51
CA THR A 397 10.56 -24.94 7.14
C THR A 397 11.33 -25.87 6.20
N ASP A 398 10.82 -26.04 4.98
CA ASP A 398 11.55 -26.68 3.89
C ASP A 398 12.41 -25.63 3.18
N ILE A 399 13.66 -25.49 3.63
CA ILE A 399 14.61 -24.55 3.02
C ILE A 399 15.08 -25.00 1.63
N PHE A 400 14.87 -26.27 1.25
CA PHE A 400 15.23 -26.78 -0.07
C PHE A 400 14.14 -26.51 -1.11
N ASN A 401 12.90 -26.32 -0.65
CA ASN A 401 11.75 -25.94 -1.46
C ASN A 401 11.02 -24.71 -0.87
N PRO A 402 11.71 -23.56 -0.70
CA PRO A 402 11.16 -22.43 0.02
C PRO A 402 10.01 -21.78 -0.76
N SER A 403 8.94 -21.42 -0.04
CA SER A 403 7.89 -20.53 -0.55
C SER A 403 8.25 -19.06 -0.32
N PHE A 404 8.03 -18.27 -1.36
CA PHE A 404 8.22 -16.81 -1.33
C PHE A 404 6.89 -16.07 -1.31
N ASP A 405 5.90 -16.56 -2.08
CA ASP A 405 4.54 -16.03 -2.17
C ASP A 405 4.51 -14.50 -2.37
N GLN A 406 5.28 -14.01 -3.34
CA GLN A 406 5.47 -12.58 -3.55
C GLN A 406 5.09 -12.18 -4.97
N ALA A 407 4.46 -11.01 -5.10
CA ALA A 407 4.08 -10.43 -6.38
C ALA A 407 4.91 -9.18 -6.68
N PHE A 408 5.47 -9.11 -7.88
CA PHE A 408 6.08 -7.90 -8.43
C PHE A 408 5.19 -7.34 -9.53
N ARG A 409 4.97 -6.03 -9.48
CA ARG A 409 4.08 -5.32 -10.40
C ARG A 409 4.90 -4.29 -11.14
N ILE A 410 4.81 -4.32 -12.46
CA ILE A 410 5.63 -3.51 -13.33
C ILE A 410 4.68 -2.73 -14.23
N PRO A 411 4.36 -1.47 -13.88
CA PRO A 411 3.66 -0.57 -14.78
C PRO A 411 4.38 -0.54 -16.13
N VAL A 412 3.64 -0.84 -17.19
CA VAL A 412 4.17 -0.88 -18.55
C VAL A 412 3.98 0.49 -19.16
N THR A 413 5.05 1.06 -19.70
CA THR A 413 5.03 2.30 -20.48
C THR A 413 5.30 2.00 -21.95
N ALA A 414 4.95 2.93 -22.85
CA ALA A 414 5.24 2.78 -24.27
C ALA A 414 6.75 2.63 -24.55
N ASP A 415 7.60 3.34 -23.80
CA ASP A 415 9.06 3.22 -23.89
C ASP A 415 9.56 1.81 -23.56
N LEU A 416 8.97 1.16 -22.55
CA LEU A 416 9.32 -0.23 -22.20
C LEU A 416 8.88 -1.21 -23.30
N LEU A 417 7.76 -0.94 -23.98
CA LEU A 417 7.28 -1.77 -25.09
C LEU A 417 8.03 -1.56 -26.40
N ALA A 418 8.72 -0.43 -26.58
CA ALA A 418 9.54 -0.17 -27.76
C ALA A 418 10.74 -1.13 -27.84
N ASP A 419 11.29 -1.53 -26.69
CA ASP A 419 12.31 -2.57 -26.57
C ASP A 419 12.08 -3.40 -25.29
N PRO A 420 11.16 -4.38 -25.32
CA PRO A 420 10.73 -5.08 -24.11
C PRO A 420 11.77 -6.07 -23.62
N GLY A 421 12.71 -6.53 -24.46
CA GLY A 421 13.68 -7.56 -24.08
C GLY A 421 13.06 -8.83 -23.48
N ASN A 422 13.81 -9.50 -22.61
CA ASN A 422 13.38 -10.71 -21.90
C ASN A 422 13.04 -10.37 -20.45
N PHE A 423 12.04 -11.05 -19.90
CA PHE A 423 11.96 -11.22 -18.44
C PHE A 423 13.08 -12.14 -18.00
N ARG A 424 13.69 -11.86 -16.85
CA ARG A 424 14.69 -12.74 -16.26
C ARG A 424 14.33 -13.05 -14.83
N ILE A 425 14.37 -14.34 -14.49
CA ILE A 425 14.21 -14.84 -13.12
C ILE A 425 15.54 -15.46 -12.72
N SER A 426 16.19 -14.85 -11.74
CA SER A 426 17.49 -15.25 -11.21
C SER A 426 17.33 -15.84 -9.81
N MET A 427 17.93 -17.00 -9.58
CA MET A 427 18.05 -17.61 -8.26
C MET A 427 19.31 -17.11 -7.59
N LEU A 428 19.17 -16.47 -6.43
CA LEU A 428 20.28 -15.99 -5.63
C LEU A 428 20.42 -16.80 -4.34
N ASN A 429 21.66 -16.96 -3.88
CA ASN A 429 21.96 -17.32 -2.50
C ASN A 429 22.81 -16.20 -1.89
N LYS A 430 22.30 -15.50 -0.86
CA LYS A 430 22.87 -14.23 -0.38
C LYS A 430 23.02 -13.23 -1.53
N ALA A 431 24.23 -12.86 -1.94
CA ALA A 431 24.47 -11.92 -3.04
C ALA A 431 24.84 -12.61 -4.36
N GLU A 432 25.06 -13.92 -4.35
CA GLU A 432 25.56 -14.67 -5.51
C GLU A 432 24.40 -15.20 -6.35
N GLU A 433 24.49 -15.02 -7.68
CA GLU A 433 23.57 -15.64 -8.63
C GLU A 433 24.00 -17.08 -8.89
N THR A 434 23.10 -18.02 -8.59
CA THR A 434 23.35 -19.47 -8.67
C THR A 434 22.73 -20.11 -9.91
N GLY A 435 21.85 -19.38 -10.60
CA GLY A 435 21.12 -19.84 -11.77
C GLY A 435 20.14 -18.77 -12.25
N PHE A 436 19.70 -18.88 -13.50
CA PHE A 436 18.68 -17.99 -14.07
C PHE A 436 17.98 -18.62 -15.26
N VAL A 437 16.86 -18.01 -15.62
CA VAL A 437 16.13 -18.27 -16.87
C VAL A 437 15.74 -16.93 -17.50
N GLU A 438 15.72 -16.89 -18.83
CA GLU A 438 15.20 -15.77 -19.60
C GLU A 438 13.95 -16.20 -20.36
N ILE A 439 12.89 -15.40 -20.22
CA ILE A 439 11.60 -15.63 -20.85
C ILE A 439 11.34 -14.47 -21.82
N PRO A 440 11.38 -14.71 -23.15
CA PRO A 440 11.11 -13.67 -24.12
C PRO A 440 9.71 -13.08 -23.97
N PHE A 441 9.60 -11.76 -24.02
CA PHE A 441 8.32 -11.05 -23.95
C PHE A 441 7.28 -11.60 -24.94
N GLN A 442 7.71 -11.93 -26.16
CA GLN A 442 6.84 -12.50 -27.20
C GLN A 442 6.20 -13.83 -26.79
N GLN A 443 6.88 -14.63 -25.96
CA GLN A 443 6.32 -15.89 -25.47
C GLN A 443 5.19 -15.67 -24.45
N ILE A 444 5.18 -14.53 -23.74
CA ILE A 444 4.07 -14.15 -22.87
C ILE A 444 2.91 -13.64 -23.71
N LEU A 445 3.19 -12.80 -24.72
CA LEU A 445 2.17 -12.27 -25.62
C LEU A 445 1.41 -13.37 -26.41
N GLN A 446 2.08 -14.46 -26.73
CA GLN A 446 1.48 -15.59 -27.44
C GLN A 446 0.81 -16.61 -26.52
N ALA A 447 0.97 -16.47 -25.20
CA ALA A 447 0.39 -17.39 -24.23
C ALA A 447 -1.13 -17.13 -24.09
N PRO A 448 -1.94 -18.18 -23.88
CA PRO A 448 -3.36 -18.03 -23.60
C PRO A 448 -3.62 -17.08 -22.41
N GLY A 449 -4.48 -16.07 -22.61
CA GLY A 449 -4.77 -15.06 -21.60
C GLY A 449 -3.58 -14.15 -21.26
N LEU A 450 -2.52 -14.14 -22.08
CA LEU A 450 -1.27 -13.41 -21.81
C LEU A 450 -0.59 -13.83 -20.50
N VAL A 451 -0.82 -15.08 -20.06
CA VAL A 451 -0.25 -15.63 -18.83
C VAL A 451 0.63 -16.82 -19.14
N ARG A 452 1.84 -16.81 -18.58
CA ARG A 452 2.74 -17.95 -18.58
C ARG A 452 3.05 -18.36 -17.14
N GLU A 453 2.44 -19.45 -16.72
CA GLU A 453 2.59 -20.05 -15.39
C GLU A 453 3.23 -21.44 -15.51
N GLU A 454 4.43 -21.60 -14.94
CA GLU A 454 5.16 -22.87 -14.99
C GLU A 454 6.22 -22.97 -13.89
N SER A 455 6.92 -24.12 -13.85
CA SER A 455 8.14 -24.30 -13.07
C SER A 455 9.33 -24.08 -14.00
N PHE A 456 9.90 -22.89 -13.97
CA PHE A 456 11.01 -22.52 -14.85
C PHE A 456 12.31 -23.13 -14.34
N ASP A 457 13.01 -23.88 -15.20
CA ASP A 457 14.35 -24.38 -14.89
C ASP A 457 15.35 -23.21 -14.90
N VAL A 458 15.98 -22.97 -13.75
CA VAL A 458 17.01 -21.93 -13.58
C VAL A 458 18.43 -22.51 -13.59
N GLY A 459 18.57 -23.81 -13.85
CA GLY A 459 19.83 -24.53 -13.90
C GLY A 459 20.13 -25.31 -12.62
N SER A 460 21.14 -26.19 -12.70
CA SER A 460 21.66 -26.98 -11.57
C SER A 460 20.62 -27.87 -10.87
N GLY A 461 19.56 -28.26 -11.59
CA GLY A 461 18.46 -29.07 -11.03
C GLY A 461 17.48 -28.28 -10.16
N VAL A 462 17.59 -26.94 -10.14
CA VAL A 462 16.70 -26.03 -9.42
C VAL A 462 15.66 -25.48 -10.39
N SER A 463 14.41 -25.41 -9.94
CA SER A 463 13.36 -24.71 -10.69
C SER A 463 12.64 -23.68 -9.83
N VAL A 464 12.11 -22.65 -10.46
CA VAL A 464 11.32 -21.60 -9.82
C VAL A 464 9.89 -21.69 -10.33
N ARG A 465 8.94 -21.93 -9.43
CA ARG A 465 7.51 -21.89 -9.73
C ARG A 465 7.05 -20.44 -9.77
N ALA A 466 6.73 -19.94 -10.96
CA ALA A 466 6.34 -18.55 -11.17
C ALA A 466 5.23 -18.40 -12.22
N SER A 467 4.56 -17.24 -12.19
CA SER A 467 3.59 -16.83 -13.20
C SER A 467 3.94 -15.42 -13.68
N ILE A 468 4.00 -15.22 -15.00
CA ILE A 468 4.21 -13.92 -15.64
C ILE A 468 2.96 -13.62 -16.46
N SER A 469 2.29 -12.50 -16.17
CA SER A 469 1.09 -12.06 -16.89
C SER A 469 1.24 -10.65 -17.43
N LEU A 470 0.69 -10.38 -18.62
CA LEU A 470 0.57 -9.05 -19.21
C LEU A 470 -0.89 -8.65 -19.36
N ARG A 471 -1.21 -7.38 -19.12
CA ARG A 471 -2.55 -6.83 -19.39
C ARG A 471 -2.45 -5.45 -20.03
N GLY A 472 -3.26 -5.22 -21.05
CA GLY A 472 -3.46 -3.89 -21.64
C GLY A 472 -4.44 -3.05 -20.83
N LEU A 473 -4.63 -1.79 -21.25
CA LEU A 473 -5.60 -0.87 -20.65
C LEU A 473 -6.74 -0.57 -21.62
N GLN A 474 -7.97 -0.65 -21.13
CA GLN A 474 -9.16 -0.22 -21.84
C GLN A 474 -9.93 0.80 -21.02
N ALA A 475 -10.25 1.96 -21.61
CA ALA A 475 -11.02 2.98 -20.93
C ALA A 475 -12.41 2.44 -20.53
N THR A 476 -12.87 2.80 -19.33
CA THR A 476 -14.20 2.42 -18.88
C THR A 476 -15.24 3.34 -19.52
N GLU A 477 -16.15 2.77 -20.31
CA GLU A 477 -17.30 3.48 -20.90
C GLU A 477 -18.39 3.79 -19.88
#